data_AF-A0A0P0M3K8-F1
#
_entry.id   AF-A0A0P0M3K8-F1
#
_cell.length_a   1.000
_cell.length_b   1.000
_cell.length_c   1.000
_cell.angle_alpha   90.00
_cell.angle_beta   90.00
_cell.angle_gamma   90.00
#
_symmetry.space_group_name_H-M   'P 1'
#
loop_
_entity.id
_entity.type
_entity.pdbx_description
1 polymer ?
#
loop_
_entity_poly.entity_id
_entity_poly.type
_entity_poly.pdbx_seq_one_letter_code
_entity_poly.pdbx_strand_id
1 'polypeptide(L)'
;MRRLRICMKKSARPYICTFIIALCTSCSVSKFIPEDKYLLDEVRIVSETKEVKPSLFNSYIRQNPNAKWFNLVKIPMRTYCVSGVDSTKWINRFFRKIGDAPVIYDESVALKSQEEIEKAVRNMGYMGATVHLDKKTRKNKLKLAYRIHAGHPYKVRHVVYDIDDLVISDYMRQDSAQSLLAPGMLFDVNVLDAERQRITKLLQNKGYYKFNKDFLVYQADTARNTYLVDLTLRLLPYQRRKEDLPQKHRQYKVGEVNFLADDEIMSVQEGTLEEFDSLRYKGYSMYYKGKAFLRPQVLVDFNRIRPGELYSEQDVQNTYSNLGRLRALKYSNIRFREVNGENGTQLDAYVFLAKNKNKSMAFEVEGTNSAGDLGAAASVSFQHRNVFKGSETFMMKVRGAYEAITGLGVASQDYVNDNYMEYGVESSLNFPQFMFPFLSSNFKRKLERLQRSA
;
A
#
# COMPACT_ATOMS: atom_id res chain seq x y z
N MET A 1 43.95 60.01 25.79
CA MET A 1 42.67 60.13 25.05
C MET A 1 42.59 59.05 23.98
N ARG A 2 41.85 57.96 24.19
CA ARG A 2 41.54 56.95 23.16
C ARG A 2 40.08 57.14 22.75
N ARG A 3 39.81 57.50 21.50
CA ARG A 3 38.47 57.50 20.91
C ARG A 3 38.22 56.19 20.18
N LEU A 4 37.09 55.55 20.50
CA LEU A 4 36.54 54.38 19.83
C LEU A 4 36.32 54.62 18.34
N ARG A 5 36.54 53.57 17.53
CA ARG A 5 35.84 53.38 16.25
C ARG A 5 35.11 52.05 16.26
N ILE A 6 33.79 52.15 16.16
CA ILE A 6 32.83 51.06 16.02
C ILE A 6 32.97 50.50 14.60
N CYS A 7 33.20 49.18 14.46
CA CYS A 7 33.17 48.50 13.18
C CYS A 7 31.80 47.82 13.01
N MET A 8 31.01 48.31 12.03
CA MET A 8 29.67 47.80 11.70
C MET A 8 29.74 46.36 11.17
N LYS A 9 28.97 45.44 11.79
CA LYS A 9 28.70 44.09 11.25
C LYS A 9 28.00 44.23 9.90
N LYS A 10 28.65 43.79 8.82
CA LYS A 10 28.03 43.64 7.49
C LYS A 10 26.93 42.58 7.58
N SER A 11 25.66 43.00 7.56
CA SER A 11 24.54 42.07 7.53
C SER A 11 24.61 41.21 6.26
N ALA A 12 24.28 39.92 6.35
CA ALA A 12 24.26 38.99 5.21
C ALA A 12 23.07 39.21 4.25
N ARG A 13 22.14 40.12 4.60
CA ARG A 13 20.94 40.46 3.81
C ARG A 13 21.19 40.91 2.36
N PRO A 14 22.18 41.76 2.03
CA PRO A 14 22.41 42.18 0.65
C PRO A 14 22.97 41.03 -0.21
N TYR A 15 23.73 40.09 0.38
CA TYR A 15 24.25 38.91 -0.32
C TYR A 15 23.17 37.86 -0.60
N ILE A 16 22.21 37.72 0.30
CA ILE A 16 21.03 36.86 0.08
C ILE A 16 20.14 37.47 -1.00
N CYS A 17 19.90 38.79 -0.96
CA CYS A 17 19.13 39.47 -2.00
C CYS A 17 19.82 39.41 -3.38
N THR A 18 21.14 39.59 -3.47
CA THR A 18 21.86 39.46 -4.75
C THR A 18 21.90 38.01 -5.25
N PHE A 19 21.97 37.01 -4.36
CA PHE A 19 21.85 35.60 -4.75
C PHE A 19 20.44 35.25 -5.26
N ILE A 20 19.38 35.79 -4.63
CA ILE A 20 17.99 35.65 -5.09
C ILE A 20 17.79 36.36 -6.45
N ILE A 21 18.36 37.56 -6.64
CA ILE A 21 18.31 38.29 -7.91
C ILE A 21 19.12 37.57 -9.01
N ALA A 22 20.24 36.95 -8.67
CA ALA A 22 21.03 36.13 -9.60
C ALA A 22 20.26 34.88 -10.05
N LEU A 23 19.50 34.23 -9.15
CA LEU A 23 18.56 33.15 -9.49
C LEU A 23 17.37 33.64 -10.35
N CYS A 24 17.09 34.95 -10.39
CA CYS A 24 16.10 35.56 -11.27
C CYS A 24 16.63 35.91 -12.66
N THR A 25 17.95 35.79 -12.92
CA THR A 25 18.48 35.97 -14.28
C THR A 25 18.01 34.83 -15.20
N SER A 26 17.36 35.21 -16.28
CA SER A 26 16.67 34.35 -17.24
C SER A 26 17.68 33.60 -18.12
N CYS A 27 18.25 32.50 -17.65
CA CYS A 27 18.82 31.50 -18.56
C CYS A 27 17.68 30.92 -19.40
N SER A 28 17.76 31.11 -20.73
CA SER A 28 16.65 30.79 -21.61
C SER A 28 16.51 29.27 -21.75
N VAL A 29 15.44 28.74 -21.16
CA VAL A 29 15.00 27.34 -21.33
C VAL A 29 14.86 26.98 -22.82
N SER A 30 14.66 27.98 -23.68
CA SER A 30 14.61 27.85 -25.14
C SER A 30 15.83 27.19 -25.77
N LYS A 31 17.02 27.31 -25.18
CA LYS A 31 18.24 26.70 -25.73
C LYS A 31 18.22 25.16 -25.71
N PHE A 32 17.41 24.56 -24.85
CA PHE A 32 17.30 23.10 -24.67
C PHE A 32 16.07 22.50 -25.37
N ILE A 33 15.31 23.33 -26.10
CA ILE A 33 14.14 22.91 -26.84
C ILE A 33 14.55 22.88 -28.32
N PRO A 34 14.50 21.73 -29.00
CA PRO A 34 14.81 21.63 -30.42
C PRO A 34 13.91 22.54 -31.28
N GLU A 35 14.40 22.91 -32.46
CA GLU A 35 13.57 23.59 -33.47
C GLU A 35 12.33 22.74 -33.78
N ASP A 36 11.19 23.43 -33.98
CA ASP A 36 9.86 22.84 -34.20
C ASP A 36 9.31 21.95 -33.08
N LYS A 37 9.90 22.01 -31.87
CA LYS A 37 9.38 21.34 -30.68
C LYS A 37 8.89 22.32 -29.63
N TYR A 38 7.99 21.84 -28.78
CA TYR A 38 7.42 22.62 -27.68
C TYR A 38 7.74 22.00 -26.32
N LEU A 39 8.11 22.85 -25.37
CA LEU A 39 8.13 22.48 -23.95
C LEU A 39 6.70 22.31 -23.46
N LEU A 40 6.42 21.16 -22.85
CA LEU A 40 5.16 20.92 -22.17
C LEU A 40 5.08 21.79 -20.92
N ASP A 41 4.23 22.81 -20.96
CA ASP A 41 4.16 23.81 -19.90
C ASP A 41 3.13 23.44 -18.83
N GLU A 42 1.98 22.92 -19.28
CA GLU A 42 0.81 22.62 -18.48
C GLU A 42 0.02 21.48 -19.13
N VAL A 43 -0.49 20.56 -18.31
CA VAL A 43 -1.46 19.54 -18.69
C VAL A 43 -2.65 19.64 -17.76
N ARG A 44 -3.86 19.63 -18.31
CA ARG A 44 -5.09 19.62 -17.52
C ARG A 44 -6.16 18.77 -18.18
N ILE A 45 -7.08 18.25 -17.37
CA ILE A 45 -8.29 17.56 -17.84
C ILE A 45 -9.47 18.48 -17.53
N VAL A 46 -10.36 18.63 -18.50
CA VAL A 46 -11.59 19.43 -18.38
C VAL A 46 -12.75 18.52 -18.74
N SER A 47 -13.80 18.54 -17.94
CA SER A 47 -15.04 17.83 -18.21
C SER A 47 -16.19 18.83 -18.24
N GLU A 48 -17.08 18.70 -19.22
CA GLU A 48 -18.31 19.49 -19.31
C GLU A 48 -19.42 18.92 -18.43
N THR A 49 -19.30 17.64 -18.04
CA THR A 49 -20.26 16.92 -17.20
C THR A 49 -19.79 16.93 -15.75
N LYS A 50 -20.63 17.43 -14.83
CA LYS A 50 -20.30 17.62 -13.41
C LYS A 50 -20.01 16.30 -12.68
N GLU A 51 -20.71 15.24 -13.08
CA GLU A 51 -20.59 13.89 -12.52
C GLU A 51 -19.27 13.23 -12.91
N VAL A 52 -18.67 13.64 -14.03
CA VAL A 52 -17.38 13.15 -14.54
C VAL A 52 -16.26 14.06 -14.03
N LYS A 53 -15.76 13.76 -12.83
CA LYS A 53 -14.73 14.59 -12.17
C LYS A 53 -13.36 14.43 -12.86
N PRO A 54 -12.71 15.51 -13.34
CA PRO A 54 -11.41 15.43 -14.00
C PRO A 54 -10.30 14.74 -13.20
N SER A 55 -10.34 14.86 -11.86
CA SER A 55 -9.34 14.28 -10.96
C SER A 55 -9.28 12.75 -11.03
N LEU A 56 -10.38 12.08 -11.41
CA LEU A 56 -10.44 10.63 -11.55
C LEU A 56 -9.51 10.12 -12.66
N PHE A 57 -9.13 11.00 -13.60
CA PHE A 57 -8.42 10.61 -14.81
C PHE A 57 -6.94 11.01 -14.82
N ASN A 58 -6.44 11.64 -13.75
CA ASN A 58 -5.05 12.11 -13.68
C ASN A 58 -4.03 10.97 -13.83
N SER A 59 -4.38 9.74 -13.41
CA SER A 59 -3.52 8.56 -13.53
C SER A 59 -3.36 8.05 -14.97
N TYR A 60 -4.24 8.44 -15.90
CA TYR A 60 -4.14 8.08 -17.32
C TYR A 60 -3.26 9.07 -18.10
N ILE A 61 -2.80 10.17 -17.47
CA ILE A 61 -1.88 11.11 -18.11
C ILE A 61 -0.47 10.50 -18.09
N ARG A 62 -0.01 10.09 -19.27
CA ARG A 62 1.32 9.48 -19.43
C ARG A 62 2.45 10.50 -19.51
N GLN A 63 2.15 11.76 -19.86
CA GLN A 63 3.13 12.84 -19.97
C GLN A 63 2.74 14.03 -19.11
N ASN A 64 3.58 14.35 -18.12
CA ASN A 64 3.39 15.50 -17.23
C ASN A 64 4.49 16.54 -17.44
N PRO A 65 4.20 17.84 -17.25
CA PRO A 65 5.22 18.88 -17.31
C PRO A 65 6.21 18.72 -16.15
N ASN A 66 7.39 19.34 -16.27
CA ASN A 66 8.36 19.37 -15.17
C ASN A 66 7.74 19.87 -13.85
N ALA A 67 8.17 19.27 -12.74
CA ALA A 67 7.69 19.58 -11.41
C ALA A 67 7.88 21.07 -11.06
N LYS A 68 6.89 21.61 -10.34
CA LYS A 68 6.92 22.98 -9.81
C LYS A 68 7.12 22.91 -8.31
N TRP A 69 8.09 23.65 -7.80
CA TRP A 69 8.21 23.87 -6.37
C TRP A 69 7.16 24.89 -5.93
N PHE A 70 6.42 24.57 -4.85
CA PHE A 70 5.32 25.36 -4.32
C PHE A 70 4.25 25.73 -5.37
N ASN A 71 4.06 24.89 -6.40
CA ASN A 71 3.19 25.15 -7.56
C ASN A 71 3.49 26.43 -8.38
N LEU A 72 4.57 27.16 -8.07
CA LEU A 72 4.88 28.46 -8.66
C LEU A 72 6.04 28.39 -9.65
N VAL A 73 7.14 27.72 -9.31
CA VAL A 73 8.40 27.81 -10.07
C VAL A 73 8.95 26.43 -10.41
N LYS A 74 9.29 26.18 -11.69
CA LYS A 74 9.93 24.94 -12.17
C LYS A 74 11.43 24.90 -11.83
N ILE A 75 11.77 24.93 -10.54
CA ILE A 75 13.16 25.03 -10.05
C ILE A 75 14.05 23.88 -10.54
N PRO A 76 13.64 22.59 -10.47
CA PRO A 76 14.46 21.49 -10.97
C PRO A 76 14.79 21.60 -12.47
N MET A 77 13.87 22.10 -13.28
CA MET A 77 14.15 22.30 -14.70
C MET A 77 15.06 23.50 -14.95
N ARG A 78 14.89 24.58 -14.18
CA ARG A 78 15.79 25.74 -14.27
C ARG A 78 17.21 25.39 -13.85
N THR A 79 17.41 24.57 -12.81
CA THR A 79 18.74 24.11 -12.41
C THR A 79 19.40 23.27 -13.50
N TYR A 80 18.64 22.43 -14.19
CA TYR A 80 19.13 21.71 -15.36
C TYR A 80 19.57 22.65 -16.48
N CYS A 81 18.79 23.69 -16.81
CA CYS A 81 19.12 24.64 -17.87
C CYS A 81 20.38 25.49 -17.57
N VAL A 82 20.78 25.63 -16.30
CA VAL A 82 22.04 26.30 -15.90
C VAL A 82 23.28 25.49 -16.32
N SER A 83 23.13 24.18 -16.53
CA SER A 83 24.23 23.29 -16.95
C SER A 83 24.81 23.59 -18.34
N GLY A 84 24.16 24.42 -19.16
CA GLY A 84 24.54 24.63 -20.56
C GLY A 84 24.47 23.35 -21.42
N VAL A 85 24.80 23.49 -22.72
CA VAL A 85 24.75 22.37 -23.69
C VAL A 85 25.98 21.47 -23.63
N ASP A 86 27.12 21.99 -23.18
CA ASP A 86 28.40 21.26 -23.06
C ASP A 86 28.47 20.44 -21.76
N SER A 87 28.51 19.10 -21.86
CA SER A 87 28.60 18.18 -20.71
C SER A 87 30.00 17.92 -20.18
N THR A 88 31.02 18.52 -20.79
CA THR A 88 32.43 18.20 -20.51
C THR A 88 32.89 18.74 -19.15
N LYS A 89 32.29 19.85 -18.68
CA LYS A 89 32.63 20.49 -17.40
C LYS A 89 31.95 19.80 -16.21
N TRP A 90 32.69 19.58 -15.12
CA TRP A 90 32.17 18.94 -13.89
C TRP A 90 30.97 19.67 -13.28
N ILE A 91 31.01 21.01 -13.29
CA ILE A 91 29.90 21.86 -12.81
C ILE A 91 28.61 21.60 -13.61
N ASN A 92 28.72 21.40 -14.92
CA ASN A 92 27.58 21.13 -15.78
C ASN A 92 26.98 19.75 -15.50
N ARG A 93 27.83 18.74 -15.25
CA ARG A 93 27.37 17.41 -14.81
C ARG A 93 26.66 17.45 -13.46
N PHE A 94 27.14 18.27 -12.52
CA PHE A 94 26.48 18.47 -11.23
C PHE A 94 25.07 19.05 -11.40
N PHE A 95 24.92 20.14 -12.17
CA PHE A 95 23.62 20.77 -12.42
C PHE A 95 22.63 19.87 -13.19
N ARG A 96 23.10 19.02 -14.11
CA ARG A 96 22.25 18.01 -14.77
C ARG A 96 21.83 16.89 -13.84
N LYS A 97 22.65 16.55 -12.84
CA LYS A 97 22.36 15.49 -11.87
C LYS A 97 21.32 15.93 -10.83
N ILE A 98 21.30 17.21 -10.47
CA ILE A 98 20.38 17.77 -9.45
C ILE A 98 19.11 18.41 -10.03
N GLY A 99 18.98 18.44 -11.36
CA GLY A 99 17.86 19.08 -12.07
C GLY A 99 17.20 18.15 -13.09
N ASP A 100 16.01 18.52 -13.54
CA ASP A 100 15.21 17.75 -14.49
C ASP A 100 15.34 18.30 -15.91
N ALA A 101 15.56 17.43 -16.90
CA ALA A 101 15.56 17.86 -18.30
C ALA A 101 14.19 18.43 -18.72
N PRO A 102 14.13 19.46 -19.59
CA PRO A 102 12.85 20.01 -20.07
C PRO A 102 11.99 18.93 -20.73
N VAL A 103 10.74 18.77 -20.29
CA VAL A 103 9.81 17.80 -20.88
C VAL A 103 9.29 18.33 -22.21
N ILE A 104 9.74 17.75 -23.30
CA ILE A 104 9.29 18.11 -24.64
C ILE A 104 8.00 17.37 -24.96
N TYR A 105 6.99 18.08 -25.47
CA TYR A 105 5.71 17.52 -25.87
C TYR A 105 5.89 16.39 -26.89
N ASP A 106 5.23 15.26 -26.63
CA ASP A 106 5.19 14.10 -27.53
C ASP A 106 3.73 13.79 -27.88
N GLU A 107 3.39 13.93 -29.16
CA GLU A 107 2.03 13.72 -29.65
C GLU A 107 1.57 12.26 -29.51
N SER A 108 2.46 11.29 -29.72
CA SER A 108 2.10 9.87 -29.62
C SER A 108 1.72 9.49 -28.18
N VAL A 109 2.37 10.09 -27.20
CA VAL A 109 2.09 9.88 -25.77
C VAL A 109 0.80 10.59 -25.35
N ALA A 110 0.55 11.78 -25.90
CA ALA A 110 -0.70 12.51 -25.68
C ALA A 110 -1.91 11.77 -26.25
N LEU A 111 -1.81 11.22 -27.47
CA LEU A 111 -2.87 10.41 -28.09
C LEU A 111 -3.17 9.15 -27.27
N LYS A 112 -2.15 8.45 -26.77
CA LYS A 112 -2.36 7.30 -25.86
C LYS A 112 -3.10 7.70 -24.59
N SER A 113 -2.76 8.85 -24.00
CA SER A 113 -3.46 9.36 -22.81
C SER A 113 -4.91 9.71 -23.14
N GLN A 114 -5.18 10.30 -24.31
CA GLN A 114 -6.53 10.60 -24.79
C GLN A 114 -7.37 9.32 -24.91
N GLU A 115 -6.85 8.27 -25.56
CA GLU A 115 -7.52 6.98 -25.71
C GLU A 115 -7.82 6.32 -24.36
N GLU A 116 -6.88 6.38 -23.42
CA GLU A 116 -7.06 5.82 -22.07
C GLU A 116 -8.12 6.56 -21.27
N ILE A 117 -8.12 7.90 -21.32
CA ILE A 117 -9.16 8.72 -20.67
C ILE A 117 -10.52 8.43 -21.31
N GLU A 118 -10.61 8.37 -22.63
CA GLU A 118 -11.86 8.07 -23.34
C GLU A 118 -12.41 6.69 -22.94
N LYS A 119 -11.55 5.67 -22.93
CA LYS A 119 -11.91 4.33 -22.47
C LYS A 119 -12.37 4.33 -21.02
N ALA A 120 -11.70 5.07 -20.14
CA ALA A 120 -12.08 5.17 -18.73
C ALA A 120 -13.46 5.83 -18.56
N VAL A 121 -13.74 6.92 -19.27
CA VAL A 121 -15.05 7.59 -19.24
C VAL A 121 -16.15 6.67 -19.78
N ARG A 122 -15.89 5.93 -20.87
CA ARG A 122 -16.82 4.93 -21.39
C ARG A 122 -17.10 3.82 -20.38
N ASN A 123 -16.07 3.35 -19.68
CA ASN A 123 -16.21 2.35 -18.61
C ASN A 123 -17.04 2.86 -17.42
N MET A 124 -17.14 4.17 -17.20
CA MET A 124 -18.00 4.78 -16.19
C MET A 124 -19.47 4.94 -16.62
N GLY A 125 -19.87 4.36 -17.77
CA GLY A 125 -21.25 4.37 -18.23
C GLY A 125 -21.56 5.33 -19.36
N TYR A 126 -20.58 6.10 -19.80
CA TYR A 126 -20.74 7.08 -20.86
C TYR A 126 -20.27 6.51 -22.19
N MET A 127 -20.96 5.49 -22.73
CA MET A 127 -20.47 4.74 -23.90
C MET A 127 -20.26 5.60 -25.15
N GLY A 128 -21.00 6.71 -25.28
CA GLY A 128 -20.84 7.68 -26.36
C GLY A 128 -19.76 8.75 -26.11
N ALA A 129 -18.97 8.63 -25.04
CA ALA A 129 -17.99 9.65 -24.68
C ALA A 129 -16.88 9.77 -25.74
N THR A 130 -16.41 11.01 -25.90
CA THR A 130 -15.23 11.36 -26.69
C THR A 130 -14.31 12.25 -25.87
N VAL A 131 -13.01 12.17 -26.13
CA VAL A 131 -12.02 13.08 -25.55
C VAL A 131 -11.33 13.82 -26.67
N HIS A 132 -11.23 15.14 -26.57
CA HIS A 132 -10.52 15.97 -27.54
C HIS A 132 -9.26 16.59 -26.94
N LEU A 133 -8.22 16.67 -27.77
CA LEU A 133 -6.94 17.28 -27.42
C LEU A 133 -6.93 18.75 -27.85
N ASP A 134 -6.92 19.63 -26.86
CA ASP A 134 -6.79 21.07 -27.03
C ASP A 134 -5.34 21.50 -26.81
N LYS A 135 -4.69 21.96 -27.88
CA LYS A 135 -3.30 22.44 -27.83
C LYS A 135 -3.29 23.97 -27.92
N LYS A 136 -2.71 24.64 -26.92
CA LYS A 136 -2.44 26.08 -26.95
C LYS A 136 -0.95 26.34 -26.93
N THR A 137 -0.43 26.83 -28.04
CA THR A 137 0.99 27.18 -28.18
C THR A 137 1.20 28.67 -27.90
N ARG A 138 2.29 28.99 -27.19
CA ARG A 138 2.75 30.37 -26.99
C ARG A 138 4.27 30.36 -26.95
N LYS A 139 4.91 30.97 -27.95
CA LYS A 139 6.36 30.84 -28.18
C LYS A 139 6.73 29.36 -28.31
N ASN A 140 7.75 28.89 -27.60
CA ASN A 140 8.22 27.50 -27.55
C ASN A 140 7.55 26.67 -26.45
N LYS A 141 6.40 27.08 -25.94
CA LYS A 141 5.64 26.39 -24.89
C LYS A 141 4.30 25.91 -25.41
N LEU A 142 3.89 24.74 -24.96
CA LEU A 142 2.59 24.14 -25.26
C LEU A 142 1.84 23.85 -23.96
N LYS A 143 0.58 24.28 -23.91
CA LYS A 143 -0.39 23.87 -22.90
C LYS A 143 -1.36 22.87 -23.51
N LEU A 144 -1.53 21.75 -22.85
CA LEU A 144 -2.37 20.64 -23.28
C LEU A 144 -3.61 20.55 -22.40
N ALA A 145 -4.78 20.47 -23.00
CA ALA A 145 -6.02 20.18 -22.29
C ALA A 145 -6.72 18.97 -22.92
N TYR A 146 -7.04 17.97 -22.11
CA TYR A 146 -7.92 16.88 -22.50
C TYR A 146 -9.35 17.28 -22.16
N ARG A 147 -10.19 17.53 -23.16
CA ARG A 147 -11.61 17.87 -22.98
C ARG A 147 -12.47 16.64 -23.11
N ILE A 148 -13.17 16.30 -22.04
CA ILE A 148 -14.10 15.17 -22.00
C ILE A 148 -15.50 15.65 -22.35
N HIS A 149 -16.07 15.06 -23.39
CA HIS A 149 -17.48 15.15 -23.73
C HIS A 149 -18.12 13.80 -23.41
N ALA A 150 -18.75 13.69 -22.26
CA ALA A 150 -19.24 12.39 -21.77
C ALA A 150 -20.53 11.94 -22.49
N GLY A 151 -21.39 12.88 -22.89
CA GLY A 151 -22.71 12.55 -23.45
C GLY A 151 -23.67 11.98 -22.41
N HIS A 152 -24.63 11.16 -22.85
CA HIS A 152 -25.65 10.60 -21.98
C HIS A 152 -25.15 9.33 -21.28
N PRO A 153 -25.37 9.19 -19.95
CA PRO A 153 -25.01 7.99 -19.22
C PRO A 153 -25.99 6.85 -19.49
N TYR A 154 -25.47 5.63 -19.52
CA TYR A 154 -26.25 4.42 -19.52
C TYR A 154 -26.64 4.03 -18.10
N LYS A 155 -27.89 3.58 -17.92
CA LYS A 155 -28.40 3.09 -16.63
C LYS A 155 -28.78 1.62 -16.70
N VAL A 156 -28.54 0.91 -15.62
CA VAL A 156 -28.92 -0.50 -15.48
C VAL A 156 -30.44 -0.57 -15.30
N ARG A 157 -31.12 -1.34 -16.14
CA ARG A 157 -32.58 -1.56 -16.05
C ARG A 157 -32.89 -2.81 -15.24
N HIS A 158 -32.31 -3.95 -15.62
CA HIS A 158 -32.45 -5.22 -14.89
C HIS A 158 -31.09 -5.84 -14.62
N VAL A 159 -31.02 -6.63 -13.54
CA VAL A 159 -29.90 -7.49 -13.20
C VAL A 159 -30.44 -8.91 -13.04
N VAL A 160 -29.99 -9.82 -13.88
CA VAL A 160 -30.38 -11.23 -13.91
C VAL A 160 -29.16 -12.07 -13.54
N TYR A 161 -29.36 -13.08 -12.70
CA TYR A 161 -28.33 -14.04 -12.31
C TYR A 161 -28.64 -15.38 -12.98
N ASP A 162 -27.75 -15.80 -13.89
CA ASP A 162 -27.82 -17.04 -14.66
C ASP A 162 -26.74 -17.99 -14.13
N ILE A 163 -27.10 -18.70 -13.05
CA ILE A 163 -26.19 -19.49 -12.21
C ILE A 163 -26.75 -20.92 -12.08
N ASP A 164 -26.22 -21.85 -12.86
CA ASP A 164 -26.67 -23.26 -12.89
C ASP A 164 -26.36 -24.02 -11.58
N ASP A 165 -25.38 -23.57 -10.81
CA ASP A 165 -25.03 -24.19 -9.53
C ASP A 165 -25.95 -23.67 -8.41
N LEU A 166 -26.89 -24.52 -7.99
CA LEU A 166 -27.89 -24.19 -6.97
C LEU A 166 -27.27 -23.79 -5.62
N VAL A 167 -26.12 -24.36 -5.25
CA VAL A 167 -25.45 -24.06 -3.98
C VAL A 167 -24.82 -22.67 -4.03
N ILE A 168 -24.15 -22.34 -5.14
CA ILE A 168 -23.61 -20.99 -5.37
C ILE A 168 -24.74 -19.96 -5.46
N SER A 169 -25.81 -20.28 -6.18
CA SER A 169 -26.99 -19.43 -6.32
C SER A 169 -27.63 -19.10 -4.98
N ASP A 170 -27.74 -20.08 -4.07
CA ASP A 170 -28.25 -19.88 -2.71
C ASP A 170 -27.33 -18.97 -1.87
N TYR A 171 -26.01 -19.19 -1.90
CA TYR A 171 -25.07 -18.30 -1.21
C TYR A 171 -25.16 -16.85 -1.70
N MET A 172 -25.25 -16.64 -3.02
CA MET A 172 -25.39 -15.31 -3.61
C MET A 172 -26.72 -14.66 -3.22
N ARG A 173 -27.81 -15.44 -3.15
CA ARG A 173 -29.13 -14.94 -2.74
C ARG A 173 -29.14 -14.49 -1.28
N GLN A 174 -28.55 -15.27 -0.38
CA GLN A 174 -28.44 -14.92 1.04
C GLN A 174 -27.61 -13.66 1.28
N ASP A 175 -26.65 -13.40 0.40
CA ASP A 175 -25.73 -12.25 0.45
C ASP A 175 -26.19 -11.05 -0.41
N SER A 176 -27.39 -11.12 -0.98
CA SER A 176 -27.94 -10.12 -1.91
C SER A 176 -28.03 -8.71 -1.32
N ALA A 177 -28.23 -8.57 -0.01
CA ALA A 177 -28.26 -7.28 0.68
C ALA A 177 -26.91 -6.52 0.64
N GLN A 178 -25.81 -7.22 0.37
CA GLN A 178 -24.47 -6.62 0.20
C GLN A 178 -24.11 -6.35 -1.26
N SER A 179 -24.99 -6.64 -2.22
CA SER A 179 -24.72 -6.42 -3.63
C SER A 179 -24.50 -4.94 -3.93
N LEU A 180 -23.53 -4.67 -4.80
CA LEU A 180 -23.28 -3.33 -5.33
C LEU A 180 -24.21 -2.99 -6.50
N LEU A 181 -25.00 -3.96 -6.99
CA LEU A 181 -25.83 -3.79 -8.16
C LEU A 181 -27.29 -3.55 -7.78
N ALA A 182 -27.89 -2.54 -8.40
CA ALA A 182 -29.30 -2.21 -8.23
C ALA A 182 -29.89 -1.68 -9.55
N PRO A 183 -31.15 -2.00 -9.88
CA PRO A 183 -31.88 -1.32 -10.95
C PRO A 183 -31.86 0.20 -10.78
N GLY A 184 -31.70 0.92 -11.89
CA GLY A 184 -31.66 2.39 -11.95
C GLY A 184 -30.28 3.02 -11.72
N MET A 185 -29.28 2.26 -11.25
CA MET A 185 -27.92 2.76 -11.09
C MET A 185 -27.24 3.09 -12.43
N LEU A 186 -26.19 3.90 -12.39
CA LEU A 186 -25.31 4.08 -13.56
C LEU A 186 -24.61 2.77 -13.90
N PHE A 187 -24.59 2.41 -15.18
CA PHE A 187 -23.76 1.31 -15.66
C PHE A 187 -22.29 1.70 -15.48
N ASP A 188 -21.53 0.98 -14.67
CA ASP A 188 -20.10 1.25 -14.47
C ASP A 188 -19.34 -0.08 -14.40
N VAL A 189 -18.43 -0.28 -15.35
CA VAL A 189 -17.62 -1.50 -15.47
C VAL A 189 -16.78 -1.74 -14.24
N ASN A 190 -16.32 -0.69 -13.55
CA ASN A 190 -15.56 -0.83 -12.30
C ASN A 190 -16.45 -1.35 -11.17
N VAL A 191 -17.72 -0.94 -11.12
CA VAL A 191 -18.69 -1.45 -10.13
C VAL A 191 -19.04 -2.91 -10.43
N LEU A 192 -19.19 -3.26 -11.71
CA LEU A 192 -19.35 -4.66 -12.13
C LEU A 192 -18.15 -5.53 -11.72
N ASP A 193 -16.92 -5.05 -11.94
CA ASP A 193 -15.71 -5.78 -11.51
C ASP A 193 -15.64 -5.90 -9.98
N ALA A 194 -15.96 -4.83 -9.25
CA ALA A 194 -16.03 -4.85 -7.79
C ALA A 194 -17.06 -5.87 -7.28
N GLU A 195 -18.22 -5.98 -7.91
CA GLU A 195 -19.22 -6.98 -7.56
C GLU A 195 -18.71 -8.41 -7.81
N ARG A 196 -18.00 -8.66 -8.93
CA ARG A 196 -17.37 -9.97 -9.19
C ARG A 196 -16.33 -10.31 -8.13
N GLN A 197 -15.53 -9.34 -7.69
CA GLN A 197 -14.56 -9.53 -6.62
C GLN A 197 -15.24 -9.83 -5.28
N ARG A 198 -16.33 -9.13 -4.96
CA ARG A 198 -17.13 -9.34 -3.75
C ARG A 198 -17.73 -10.75 -3.70
N ILE A 199 -18.36 -11.19 -4.79
CA ILE A 199 -18.89 -12.55 -4.93
C ILE A 199 -17.76 -13.59 -4.87
N THR A 200 -16.62 -13.33 -5.52
CA THR A 200 -15.45 -14.22 -5.43
C THR A 200 -15.00 -14.40 -3.98
N LYS A 201 -14.91 -13.31 -3.21
CA LYS A 201 -14.55 -13.36 -1.79
C LYS A 201 -15.60 -14.12 -0.98
N LEU A 202 -16.89 -13.93 -1.23
CA LEU A 202 -17.97 -14.70 -0.61
C LEU A 202 -17.76 -16.20 -0.84
N LEU A 203 -17.56 -16.62 -2.09
CA LEU A 203 -17.45 -18.02 -2.45
C LEU A 203 -16.14 -18.65 -1.95
N GLN A 204 -15.02 -17.93 -2.01
CA GLN A 204 -13.78 -18.38 -1.40
C GLN A 204 -13.92 -18.56 0.13
N ASN A 205 -14.74 -17.75 0.80
CA ASN A 205 -15.07 -17.91 2.22
C ASN A 205 -16.08 -19.04 2.51
N LYS A 206 -16.70 -19.60 1.47
CA LYS A 206 -17.59 -20.77 1.52
C LYS A 206 -16.91 -22.04 1.01
N GLY A 207 -15.59 -22.08 0.95
CA GLY A 207 -14.84 -23.28 0.59
C GLY A 207 -14.46 -23.40 -0.88
N TYR A 208 -14.84 -22.48 -1.76
CA TYR A 208 -14.46 -22.54 -3.18
C TYR A 208 -13.04 -22.01 -3.42
N TYR A 209 -12.03 -22.74 -2.91
CA TYR A 209 -10.60 -22.36 -2.93
C TYR A 209 -10.08 -21.95 -4.31
N LYS A 210 -10.50 -22.66 -5.37
CA LYS A 210 -10.04 -22.41 -6.74
C LYS A 210 -10.88 -21.39 -7.50
N PHE A 211 -11.87 -20.78 -6.85
CA PHE A 211 -12.74 -19.79 -7.50
C PHE A 211 -12.00 -18.47 -7.71
N ASN A 212 -12.22 -17.87 -8.87
CA ASN A 212 -11.73 -16.55 -9.20
C ASN A 212 -12.81 -15.77 -9.95
N LYS A 213 -12.63 -14.46 -10.08
CA LYS A 213 -13.62 -13.58 -10.69
C LYS A 213 -13.89 -13.86 -12.17
N ASP A 214 -12.96 -14.51 -12.88
CA ASP A 214 -13.07 -14.76 -14.32
C ASP A 214 -14.13 -15.81 -14.66
N PHE A 215 -14.56 -16.59 -13.67
CA PHE A 215 -15.73 -17.45 -13.82
C PHE A 215 -17.06 -16.69 -13.81
N LEU A 216 -17.07 -15.44 -13.35
CA LEU A 216 -18.26 -14.59 -13.36
C LEU A 216 -18.17 -13.66 -14.57
N VAL A 217 -19.12 -13.72 -15.50
CA VAL A 217 -19.11 -12.91 -16.73
C VAL A 217 -20.42 -12.15 -16.86
N TYR A 218 -20.33 -10.84 -17.14
CA TYR A 218 -21.51 -10.05 -17.48
C TYR A 218 -21.75 -10.06 -18.98
N GLN A 219 -23.00 -10.27 -19.36
CA GLN A 219 -23.54 -9.88 -20.65
C GLN A 219 -24.37 -8.63 -20.46
N ALA A 220 -24.09 -7.62 -21.30
CA ALA A 220 -24.73 -6.33 -21.26
C ALA A 220 -25.49 -6.12 -22.56
N ASP A 221 -26.81 -6.25 -22.50
CA ASP A 221 -27.69 -6.03 -23.64
C ASP A 221 -28.17 -4.58 -23.62
N THR A 222 -27.88 -3.86 -24.70
CA THR A 222 -28.26 -2.45 -24.86
C THR A 222 -29.33 -2.33 -25.93
N ALA A 223 -30.45 -1.70 -25.59
CA ALA A 223 -31.47 -1.36 -26.59
C ALA A 223 -31.13 0.00 -27.21
N ARG A 224 -31.06 0.07 -28.55
CA ARG A 224 -30.77 1.31 -29.28
C ARG A 224 -31.69 2.44 -28.82
N ASN A 225 -31.12 3.63 -28.63
CA ASN A 225 -31.80 4.88 -28.25
C ASN A 225 -32.49 4.90 -26.88
N THR A 226 -32.26 3.92 -26.01
CA THR A 226 -32.85 3.93 -24.66
C THR A 226 -31.87 4.37 -23.57
N TYR A 227 -30.55 4.28 -23.81
CA TYR A 227 -29.51 4.42 -22.78
C TYR A 227 -29.73 3.50 -21.57
N LEU A 228 -30.42 2.37 -21.79
CA LEU A 228 -30.68 1.36 -20.79
C LEU A 228 -29.88 0.09 -21.11
N VAL A 229 -29.40 -0.56 -20.05
CA VAL A 229 -28.62 -1.80 -20.12
C VAL A 229 -29.31 -2.86 -19.27
N ASP A 230 -29.60 -4.03 -19.84
CA ASP A 230 -29.91 -5.22 -19.06
C ASP A 230 -28.63 -6.01 -18.83
N LEU A 231 -28.40 -6.39 -17.58
CA LEU A 231 -27.22 -7.15 -17.18
C LEU A 231 -27.62 -8.58 -16.86
N THR A 232 -26.90 -9.53 -17.45
CA THR A 232 -26.97 -10.95 -17.07
C THR A 232 -25.62 -11.38 -16.54
N LEU A 233 -25.54 -11.76 -15.26
CA LEU A 233 -24.36 -12.36 -14.66
C LEU A 233 -24.40 -13.87 -14.84
N ARG A 234 -23.44 -14.40 -15.63
CA ARG A 234 -23.27 -15.82 -15.88
C ARG A 234 -22.14 -16.41 -15.06
N LEU A 235 -22.34 -17.64 -14.57
CA LEU A 235 -21.29 -18.47 -14.00
C LEU A 235 -20.75 -19.44 -15.05
N LEU A 236 -19.49 -19.26 -15.44
CA LEU A 236 -18.76 -20.20 -16.27
C LEU A 236 -18.36 -21.45 -15.46
N PRO A 237 -18.30 -22.63 -16.11
CA PRO A 237 -17.81 -23.85 -15.46
C PRO A 237 -16.34 -23.72 -15.06
N TYR A 238 -15.92 -24.53 -14.09
CA TYR A 238 -14.52 -24.63 -13.70
C TYR A 238 -13.71 -25.33 -14.80
N GLN A 239 -12.69 -24.63 -15.30
CA GLN A 239 -11.69 -25.15 -16.22
C GLN A 239 -10.34 -24.55 -15.84
N ARG A 240 -9.30 -25.38 -15.65
CA ARG A 240 -7.95 -24.87 -15.31
C ARG A 240 -7.28 -24.27 -16.55
N ARG A 241 -7.46 -24.92 -17.70
CA ARG A 241 -7.13 -24.43 -19.03
C ARG A 241 -8.38 -24.54 -19.90
N LYS A 242 -8.45 -23.72 -20.97
CA LYS A 242 -9.65 -23.67 -21.83
C LYS A 242 -9.96 -25.01 -22.50
N GLU A 243 -8.96 -25.85 -22.68
CA GLU A 243 -9.05 -27.16 -23.31
C GLU A 243 -9.51 -28.26 -22.34
N ASP A 244 -9.47 -28.01 -21.03
CA ASP A 244 -9.89 -29.01 -20.04
C ASP A 244 -11.42 -29.18 -20.06
N LEU A 245 -11.92 -30.37 -19.74
CA LEU A 245 -13.36 -30.63 -19.68
C LEU A 245 -14.04 -29.71 -18.65
N PRO A 246 -15.18 -29.08 -19.00
CA PRO A 246 -15.98 -28.28 -18.05
C PRO A 246 -16.37 -29.08 -16.81
N GLN A 247 -16.08 -28.56 -15.64
CA GLN A 247 -16.45 -29.17 -14.36
C GLN A 247 -17.23 -28.19 -13.48
N LYS A 248 -17.98 -28.74 -12.52
CA LYS A 248 -18.58 -27.92 -11.46
C LYS A 248 -17.51 -27.38 -10.51
N HIS A 249 -17.74 -26.21 -9.95
CA HIS A 249 -16.91 -25.65 -8.89
C HIS A 249 -17.05 -26.50 -7.63
N ARG A 250 -15.93 -26.91 -7.03
CA ARG A 250 -15.92 -27.79 -5.86
C ARG A 250 -15.62 -27.01 -4.57
N GLN A 251 -16.28 -27.38 -3.49
CA GLN A 251 -15.96 -26.90 -2.15
C GLN A 251 -14.84 -27.76 -1.54
N TYR A 252 -13.92 -27.10 -0.86
CA TYR A 252 -12.76 -27.71 -0.21
C TYR A 252 -12.90 -27.59 1.30
N LYS A 253 -12.62 -28.69 2.01
CA LYS A 253 -12.44 -28.70 3.46
C LYS A 253 -10.96 -28.68 3.81
N VAL A 254 -10.62 -28.02 4.90
CA VAL A 254 -9.27 -28.06 5.44
C VAL A 254 -9.05 -29.46 6.04
N GLY A 255 -8.00 -30.13 5.57
CA GLY A 255 -7.53 -31.41 6.10
C GLY A 255 -6.62 -31.19 7.30
N GLU A 256 -5.36 -31.60 7.18
CA GLU A 256 -4.37 -31.36 8.23
C GLU A 256 -3.87 -29.92 8.24
N VAL A 257 -3.48 -29.42 9.41
CA VAL A 257 -2.83 -28.12 9.55
C VAL A 257 -1.47 -28.31 10.22
N ASN A 258 -0.43 -28.03 9.45
CA ASN A 258 0.96 -28.32 9.77
C ASN A 258 1.73 -27.00 9.93
N PHE A 259 2.37 -26.78 11.07
CA PHE A 259 3.31 -25.68 11.27
C PHE A 259 4.74 -26.16 11.04
N LEU A 260 5.49 -25.43 10.23
CA LEU A 260 6.88 -25.77 9.92
C LEU A 260 7.75 -24.58 10.27
N ALA A 261 8.61 -24.78 11.27
CA ALA A 261 9.48 -23.76 11.81
C ALA A 261 10.93 -23.99 11.35
N ASP A 262 11.43 -23.08 10.52
CA ASP A 262 12.81 -23.10 9.99
C ASP A 262 13.40 -21.67 10.00
N ASP A 263 14.72 -21.57 10.04
CA ASP A 263 15.45 -20.30 9.98
C ASP A 263 15.49 -19.73 8.55
N GLU A 264 15.37 -20.59 7.53
CA GLU A 264 15.25 -20.25 6.11
C GLU A 264 14.03 -20.98 5.52
N ILE A 265 13.21 -20.35 4.67
CA ILE A 265 12.14 -21.11 3.97
C ILE A 265 12.81 -22.06 3.00
N MET A 266 13.14 -23.27 3.45
CA MET A 266 13.44 -24.35 2.53
C MET A 266 12.16 -24.74 1.81
N SER A 267 12.26 -24.93 0.49
CA SER A 267 11.29 -25.74 -0.24
C SER A 267 11.29 -27.12 0.41
N VAL A 268 10.24 -27.45 1.16
CA VAL A 268 10.07 -28.80 1.70
C VAL A 268 10.00 -29.75 0.52
N GLN A 269 11.11 -30.40 0.24
CA GLN A 269 11.17 -31.57 -0.62
C GLN A 269 10.81 -32.78 0.25
N GLU A 270 10.22 -33.78 -0.39
CA GLU A 270 9.88 -35.03 0.26
C GLU A 270 11.17 -35.66 0.82
N GLY A 271 11.24 -35.85 2.14
CA GLY A 271 12.44 -36.34 2.85
C GLY A 271 13.11 -35.37 3.83
N THR A 272 12.78 -34.07 3.83
CA THR A 272 13.40 -33.10 4.78
C THR A 272 12.82 -33.15 6.20
N LEU A 273 11.71 -33.87 6.41
CA LEU A 273 11.00 -33.91 7.71
C LEU A 273 11.67 -34.82 8.76
N GLU A 274 12.61 -35.68 8.37
CA GLU A 274 13.31 -36.59 9.30
C GLU A 274 14.26 -35.83 10.25
N GLU A 275 14.69 -34.61 9.89
CA GLU A 275 15.48 -33.74 10.77
C GLU A 275 14.64 -32.93 11.77
N PHE A 276 13.30 -33.04 11.72
CA PHE A 276 12.40 -32.21 12.51
C PHE A 276 11.85 -32.96 13.72
N ASP A 277 11.91 -32.33 14.89
CA ASP A 277 11.15 -32.78 16.04
C ASP A 277 9.66 -32.49 15.79
N SER A 278 8.83 -33.54 15.85
CA SER A 278 7.38 -33.41 15.67
C SER A 278 6.65 -33.28 17.02
N LEU A 279 5.65 -32.42 17.05
CA LEU A 279 4.78 -32.21 18.20
C LEU A 279 3.34 -32.04 17.73
N ARG A 280 2.42 -32.76 18.37
CA ARG A 280 0.98 -32.61 18.12
C ARG A 280 0.32 -31.86 19.27
N TYR A 281 -0.45 -30.82 18.95
CA TYR A 281 -1.16 -30.02 19.95
C TYR A 281 -2.54 -29.59 19.41
N LYS A 282 -3.63 -30.00 20.10
CA LYS A 282 -5.02 -29.69 19.73
C LYS A 282 -5.39 -29.98 18.26
N GLY A 283 -4.89 -31.09 17.71
CA GLY A 283 -5.17 -31.48 16.32
C GLY A 283 -4.27 -30.83 15.26
N TYR A 284 -3.33 -29.98 15.68
CA TYR A 284 -2.31 -29.38 14.81
C TYR A 284 -0.98 -30.13 14.94
N SER A 285 -0.30 -30.33 13.82
CA SER A 285 1.05 -30.89 13.79
C SER A 285 2.07 -29.76 13.68
N MET A 286 3.16 -29.86 14.41
CA MET A 286 4.22 -28.86 14.46
C MET A 286 5.55 -29.54 14.27
N TYR A 287 6.36 -29.01 13.36
CA TYR A 287 7.67 -29.52 13.00
C TYR A 287 8.69 -28.42 13.27
N TYR A 288 9.67 -28.71 14.12
CA TYR A 288 10.75 -27.76 14.46
C TYR A 288 12.11 -28.32 14.06
N LYS A 289 12.92 -27.49 13.40
CA LYS A 289 14.35 -27.76 13.27
C LYS A 289 15.05 -27.34 14.57
N GLY A 290 15.40 -28.32 15.40
CA GLY A 290 15.95 -28.09 16.74
C GLY A 290 14.91 -27.62 17.76
N LYS A 291 15.31 -26.76 18.70
CA LYS A 291 14.45 -26.40 19.86
C LYS A 291 13.26 -25.53 19.45
N ALA A 292 12.06 -25.95 19.85
CA ALA A 292 10.84 -25.14 19.75
C ALA A 292 11.04 -23.73 20.33
N PHE A 293 10.94 -22.72 19.46
CA PHE A 293 11.15 -21.32 19.81
C PHE A 293 9.84 -20.62 20.22
N LEU A 294 8.68 -21.13 19.82
CA LEU A 294 7.36 -20.64 20.26
C LEU A 294 6.60 -21.75 21.00
N ARG A 295 5.75 -21.36 21.97
CA ARG A 295 4.83 -22.28 22.64
C ARG A 295 3.78 -22.76 21.63
N PRO A 296 3.42 -24.06 21.62
CA PRO A 296 2.38 -24.62 20.75
C PRO A 296 1.04 -23.88 20.83
N GLN A 297 0.66 -23.49 22.05
CA GLN A 297 -0.55 -22.73 22.29
C GLN A 297 -0.57 -21.39 21.54
N VAL A 298 0.57 -20.71 21.42
CA VAL A 298 0.65 -19.41 20.72
C VAL A 298 0.41 -19.60 19.23
N LEU A 299 0.95 -20.67 18.63
CA LEU A 299 0.71 -20.97 17.22
C LEU A 299 -0.77 -21.27 16.95
N VAL A 300 -1.42 -22.04 17.82
CA VAL A 300 -2.84 -22.37 17.69
C VAL A 300 -3.74 -21.17 17.96
N ASP A 301 -3.48 -20.37 19.00
CA ASP A 301 -4.32 -19.21 19.37
C ASP A 301 -4.27 -18.10 18.28
N PHE A 302 -3.12 -17.96 17.61
CA PHE A 302 -2.92 -17.00 16.51
C PHE A 302 -3.33 -17.56 15.13
N ASN A 303 -3.67 -18.84 15.02
CA ASN A 303 -4.14 -19.44 13.79
C ASN A 303 -5.68 -19.51 13.73
N ARG A 304 -6.25 -19.20 12.56
CA ARG A 304 -7.70 -19.28 12.32
C ARG A 304 -8.08 -20.41 11.35
N ILE A 305 -7.10 -20.99 10.66
CA ILE A 305 -7.31 -22.16 9.80
C ILE A 305 -7.51 -23.40 10.69
N ARG A 306 -8.61 -24.12 10.50
CA ARG A 306 -9.01 -25.24 11.38
C ARG A 306 -9.26 -26.52 10.60
N PRO A 307 -8.68 -27.66 11.03
CA PRO A 307 -9.01 -28.95 10.47
C PRO A 307 -10.53 -29.22 10.48
N GLY A 308 -11.05 -29.76 9.37
CA GLY A 308 -12.45 -30.16 9.20
C GLY A 308 -13.42 -29.04 8.79
N GLU A 309 -13.05 -27.76 8.94
CA GLU A 309 -13.86 -26.62 8.49
C GLU A 309 -13.71 -26.41 6.97
N LEU A 310 -14.67 -25.72 6.34
CA LEU A 310 -14.53 -25.30 4.94
C LEU A 310 -13.37 -24.33 4.79
N TYR A 311 -12.69 -24.36 3.64
CA TYR A 311 -11.70 -23.35 3.31
C TYR A 311 -12.30 -21.93 3.41
N SER A 312 -11.54 -21.01 3.98
CA SER A 312 -11.92 -19.60 4.05
C SER A 312 -10.72 -18.70 3.83
N GLU A 313 -10.77 -17.89 2.77
CA GLU A 313 -9.76 -16.86 2.50
C GLU A 313 -9.66 -15.88 3.68
N GLN A 314 -10.78 -15.54 4.31
CA GLN A 314 -10.81 -14.65 5.47
C GLN A 314 -10.01 -15.23 6.64
N ASP A 315 -10.07 -16.54 6.88
CA ASP A 315 -9.28 -17.18 7.94
C ASP A 315 -7.79 -17.27 7.61
N VAL A 316 -7.44 -17.42 6.33
CA VAL A 316 -6.06 -17.29 5.85
C VAL A 316 -5.52 -15.89 6.13
N GLN A 317 -6.24 -14.85 5.72
CA GLN A 317 -5.85 -13.44 5.95
C GLN A 317 -5.79 -13.09 7.45
N ASN A 318 -6.74 -13.60 8.25
CA ASN A 318 -6.72 -13.45 9.70
C ASN A 318 -5.50 -14.14 10.32
N THR A 319 -5.12 -15.31 9.83
CA THR A 319 -3.94 -16.05 10.29
C THR A 319 -2.66 -15.29 9.96
N TYR A 320 -2.51 -14.76 8.73
CA TYR A 320 -1.40 -13.87 8.38
C TYR A 320 -1.32 -12.65 9.29
N SER A 321 -2.45 -11.96 9.49
CA SER A 321 -2.53 -10.77 10.35
C SER A 321 -2.18 -11.06 11.80
N ASN A 322 -2.60 -12.21 12.33
CA ASN A 322 -2.30 -12.63 13.68
C ASN A 322 -0.82 -13.02 13.83
N LEU A 323 -0.30 -13.91 12.98
CA LEU A 323 1.10 -14.33 13.02
C LEU A 323 2.06 -13.17 12.80
N GLY A 324 1.70 -12.19 11.97
CA GLY A 324 2.46 -10.95 11.78
C GLY A 324 2.62 -10.09 13.04
N ARG A 325 1.78 -10.28 14.07
CA ARG A 325 1.91 -9.61 15.38
C ARG A 325 2.98 -10.27 16.26
N LEU A 326 3.38 -11.50 15.95
CA LEU A 326 4.41 -12.22 16.70
C LEU A 326 5.81 -11.74 16.26
N ARG A 327 6.37 -10.79 17.00
CA ARG A 327 7.75 -10.27 16.81
C ARG A 327 8.85 -11.33 16.85
N ALA A 328 8.58 -12.52 17.39
CA ALA A 328 9.46 -13.69 17.33
C ALA A 328 9.57 -14.29 15.91
N LEU A 329 8.62 -13.97 15.01
CA LEU A 329 8.62 -14.36 13.61
C LEU A 329 9.15 -13.22 12.74
N LYS A 330 9.92 -13.58 11.71
CA LYS A 330 10.39 -12.66 10.67
C LYS A 330 9.31 -12.48 9.61
N TYR A 331 8.72 -13.60 9.19
CA TYR A 331 7.55 -13.67 8.31
C TYR A 331 6.91 -15.06 8.42
N SER A 332 5.71 -15.21 7.86
CA SER A 332 5.02 -16.50 7.71
C SER A 332 4.53 -16.68 6.28
N ASN A 333 4.43 -17.93 5.82
CA ASN A 333 3.86 -18.27 4.51
C ASN A 333 2.89 -19.45 4.70
N ILE A 334 1.71 -19.38 4.11
CA ILE A 334 0.69 -20.42 4.19
C ILE A 334 0.50 -21.00 2.79
N ARG A 335 0.69 -22.32 2.66
CA ARG A 335 0.47 -23.06 1.41
C ARG A 335 -0.56 -24.14 1.65
N PHE A 336 -1.41 -24.37 0.65
CA PHE A 336 -2.35 -25.49 0.66
C PHE A 336 -1.92 -26.53 -0.36
N ARG A 337 -1.96 -27.80 0.05
CA ARG A 337 -1.78 -28.96 -0.82
C ARG A 337 -3.12 -29.67 -0.96
N GLU A 338 -3.58 -29.83 -2.19
CA GLU A 338 -4.76 -30.63 -2.47
C GLU A 338 -4.45 -32.09 -2.21
N VAL A 339 -5.28 -32.73 -1.39
CA VAL A 339 -5.23 -34.16 -1.13
C VAL A 339 -6.55 -34.74 -1.63
N ASN A 340 -6.43 -35.59 -2.65
CA ASN A 340 -7.56 -36.34 -3.17
C ASN A 340 -7.73 -37.57 -2.26
N GLY A 341 -8.68 -37.51 -1.34
CA GLY A 341 -9.07 -38.64 -0.51
C GLY A 341 -10.38 -39.27 -1.00
N GLU A 342 -10.69 -40.46 -0.48
CA GLU A 342 -11.95 -41.18 -0.74
C GLU A 342 -13.20 -40.35 -0.33
N ASN A 343 -13.05 -39.43 0.64
CA ASN A 343 -14.14 -38.63 1.22
C ASN A 343 -14.30 -37.22 0.62
N GLY A 344 -13.75 -36.98 -0.58
CA GLY A 344 -13.90 -35.72 -1.32
C GLY A 344 -12.63 -34.85 -1.33
N THR A 345 -12.81 -33.59 -1.77
CA THR A 345 -11.71 -32.63 -1.98
C THR A 345 -11.26 -31.98 -0.67
N GLN A 346 -10.02 -32.26 -0.26
CA GLN A 346 -9.42 -31.71 0.95
C GLN A 346 -8.17 -30.87 0.64
N LEU A 347 -7.86 -29.92 1.53
CA LEU A 347 -6.65 -29.09 1.47
C LEU A 347 -5.87 -29.21 2.79
N ASP A 348 -4.69 -29.81 2.73
CA ASP A 348 -3.74 -29.76 3.85
C ASP A 348 -3.07 -28.39 3.86
N ALA A 349 -3.10 -27.72 5.00
CA ALA A 349 -2.46 -26.43 5.20
C ALA A 349 -1.05 -26.59 5.77
N TYR A 350 -0.08 -25.91 5.17
CA TYR A 350 1.31 -25.83 5.61
C TYR A 350 1.65 -24.38 5.93
N VAL A 351 1.78 -24.09 7.22
CA VAL A 351 2.11 -22.77 7.77
C VAL A 351 3.61 -22.74 8.07
N PHE A 352 4.37 -22.17 7.15
CA PHE A 352 5.80 -21.93 7.27
C PHE A 352 6.07 -20.71 8.14
N LEU A 353 6.95 -20.87 9.12
CA LEU A 353 7.29 -19.88 10.13
C LEU A 353 8.79 -19.63 10.10
N ALA A 354 9.20 -18.45 9.64
CA ALA A 354 10.59 -18.04 9.72
C ALA A 354 10.90 -17.35 11.04
N LYS A 355 11.88 -17.86 11.76
CA LYS A 355 12.29 -17.30 13.06
C LYS A 355 12.99 -15.95 12.89
N ASN A 356 12.71 -15.02 13.81
CA ASN A 356 13.43 -13.76 13.90
C ASN A 356 14.59 -13.83 14.90
N LYS A 357 15.60 -12.97 14.74
CA LYS A 357 16.64 -12.79 15.75
C LYS A 357 15.99 -12.33 17.06
N ASN A 358 16.05 -13.19 18.08
CA ASN A 358 15.32 -12.98 19.32
C ASN A 358 15.98 -11.94 20.23
N LYS A 359 17.26 -11.62 20.05
CA LYS A 359 18.01 -10.63 20.84
C LYS A 359 18.62 -9.57 19.93
N SER A 360 18.60 -8.30 20.36
CA SER A 360 19.30 -7.21 19.69
C SER A 360 19.78 -6.16 20.67
N MET A 361 20.84 -5.46 20.30
CA MET A 361 21.36 -4.30 21.03
C MET A 361 21.46 -3.13 20.05
N ALA A 362 21.08 -1.93 20.47
CA ALA A 362 21.19 -0.72 19.66
C ALA A 362 21.78 0.42 20.47
N PHE A 363 22.60 1.24 19.82
CA PHE A 363 23.18 2.47 20.36
C PHE A 363 22.64 3.65 19.57
N GLU A 364 22.08 4.65 20.26
CA GLU A 364 21.45 5.83 19.67
C GLU A 364 22.11 7.08 20.24
N VAL A 365 22.44 8.04 19.37
CA VAL A 365 22.87 9.39 19.74
C VAL A 365 21.84 10.37 19.20
N GLU A 366 21.34 11.22 20.07
CA GLU A 366 20.27 12.19 19.78
C GLU A 366 20.75 13.60 20.14
N GLY A 367 20.52 14.57 19.26
CA GLY A 367 20.69 15.99 19.56
C GLY A 367 19.32 16.62 19.73
N THR A 368 19.09 17.29 20.85
CA THR A 368 17.82 17.96 21.16
C THR A 368 17.98 19.47 21.06
N ASN A 369 16.92 20.16 20.61
CA ASN A 369 16.80 21.61 20.68
C ASN A 369 15.40 21.93 21.18
N SER A 370 15.27 22.06 22.50
CA SER A 370 14.00 22.30 23.18
C SER A 370 14.01 23.72 23.73
N ALA A 371 13.15 24.59 23.21
CA ALA A 371 12.98 25.97 23.69
C ALA A 371 14.26 26.86 23.70
N GLY A 372 15.29 26.51 22.91
CA GLY A 372 16.57 27.24 22.89
C GLY A 372 17.70 26.53 23.63
N ASP A 373 17.40 25.42 24.30
CA ASP A 373 18.37 24.62 25.03
C ASP A 373 18.90 23.50 24.13
N LEU A 374 20.22 23.43 24.02
CA LEU A 374 20.89 22.42 23.22
C LEU A 374 21.23 21.24 24.12
N GLY A 375 20.74 20.06 23.73
CA GLY A 375 21.00 18.83 24.43
C GLY A 375 21.64 17.77 23.55
N ALA A 376 22.35 16.85 24.19
CA ALA A 376 22.86 15.63 23.60
C ALA A 376 22.51 14.45 24.50
N ALA A 377 21.96 13.40 23.92
CA ALA A 377 21.67 12.16 24.62
C ALA A 377 22.32 10.98 23.92
N ALA A 378 22.83 10.04 24.71
CA ALA A 378 23.27 8.74 24.26
C ALA A 378 22.44 7.68 24.97
N SER A 379 22.02 6.64 24.23
CA SER A 379 21.30 5.53 24.84
C SER A 379 21.71 4.19 24.26
N VAL A 380 21.69 3.19 25.13
CA VAL A 380 21.92 1.78 24.80
C VAL A 380 20.65 1.03 25.10
N SER A 381 20.09 0.33 24.12
CA SER A 381 18.90 -0.51 24.31
C SER A 381 19.21 -1.98 24.04
N PHE A 382 18.82 -2.85 24.96
CA PHE A 382 18.78 -4.30 24.80
C PHE A 382 17.34 -4.75 24.64
N GLN A 383 17.07 -5.62 23.66
CA GLN A 383 15.73 -6.14 23.39
C GLN A 383 15.76 -7.66 23.22
N HIS A 384 14.83 -8.35 23.90
CA HIS A 384 14.54 -9.77 23.72
C HIS A 384 13.09 -9.98 23.23
N ARG A 385 12.88 -10.37 21.98
CA ARG A 385 11.57 -10.48 21.27
C ARG A 385 10.74 -11.73 21.59
N ASN A 386 11.14 -12.51 22.59
CA ASN A 386 10.54 -13.82 22.85
C ASN A 386 10.90 -14.41 24.23
N VAL A 387 10.81 -13.62 25.30
CA VAL A 387 11.37 -14.01 26.62
C VAL A 387 10.73 -15.29 27.19
N PHE A 388 9.42 -15.47 27.01
CA PHE A 388 8.70 -16.64 27.54
C PHE A 388 8.27 -17.61 26.44
N LYS A 389 8.84 -17.51 25.23
CA LYS A 389 8.44 -18.27 24.04
C LYS A 389 7.01 -17.99 23.53
N GLY A 390 6.39 -16.88 23.92
CA GLY A 390 5.10 -16.43 23.39
C GLY A 390 5.17 -15.14 22.59
N SER A 391 6.34 -14.82 22.04
CA SER A 391 6.63 -13.56 21.35
C SER A 391 6.50 -12.31 22.23
N GLU A 392 6.66 -12.47 23.54
CA GLU A 392 6.75 -11.36 24.48
C GLU A 392 8.07 -10.60 24.27
N THR A 393 7.99 -9.28 24.13
CA THR A 393 9.15 -8.41 23.94
C THR A 393 9.53 -7.74 25.24
N PHE A 394 10.67 -8.12 25.80
CA PHE A 394 11.33 -7.39 26.87
C PHE A 394 12.32 -6.39 26.26
N MET A 395 12.33 -5.16 26.77
CA MET A 395 13.29 -4.13 26.43
C MET A 395 13.86 -3.52 27.71
N MET A 396 15.16 -3.23 27.69
CA MET A 396 15.83 -2.44 28.71
C MET A 396 16.64 -1.37 27.99
N LYS A 397 16.42 -0.10 28.30
CA LYS A 397 17.10 1.06 27.70
C LYS A 397 17.77 1.87 28.80
N VAL A 398 19.06 2.12 28.66
CA VAL A 398 19.83 3.02 29.51
C VAL A 398 20.11 4.27 28.69
N ARG A 399 19.72 5.44 29.19
CA ARG A 399 19.86 6.75 28.54
C ARG A 399 20.64 7.68 29.47
N GLY A 400 21.65 8.36 28.93
CA GLY A 400 22.30 9.51 29.54
C GLY A 400 22.08 10.72 28.67
N ALA A 401 21.61 11.83 29.23
CA ALA A 401 21.36 13.08 28.51
C ALA A 401 22.01 14.25 29.24
N TYR A 402 22.53 15.18 28.46
CA TYR A 402 23.09 16.44 28.94
C TYR A 402 22.38 17.58 28.20
N GLU A 403 21.80 18.52 28.93
CA GLU A 403 21.16 19.72 28.37
C GLU A 403 21.84 20.98 28.91
N ALA A 404 22.27 21.84 27.98
CA ALA A 404 22.83 23.15 28.29
C ALA A 404 21.74 24.19 28.10
N ILE A 405 21.25 24.75 29.22
CA ILE A 405 20.27 25.82 29.18
C ILE A 405 20.96 27.11 28.78
N THR A 406 20.52 27.74 27.69
CA THR A 406 21.01 29.08 27.34
C THR A 406 19.94 30.10 27.70
N GLY A 407 20.09 30.72 28.87
CA GLY A 407 19.22 31.81 29.28
C GLY A 407 19.19 32.90 28.21
N LEU A 408 18.04 33.12 27.57
CA LEU A 408 17.85 34.27 26.70
C LEU A 408 17.94 35.53 27.56
N GLY A 409 19.12 36.16 27.54
CA GLY A 409 19.41 37.35 28.32
C GLY A 409 18.43 38.49 28.04
N VAL A 410 17.60 38.80 29.04
CA VAL A 410 17.12 40.16 29.32
C VAL A 410 17.30 40.39 30.82
N ALA A 411 17.96 41.49 31.15
CA ALA A 411 18.42 41.84 32.48
C ALA A 411 17.30 41.89 33.53
N SER A 412 17.28 40.91 34.43
CA SER A 412 16.84 41.04 35.82
C SER A 412 17.18 39.75 36.59
N GLN A 413 18.17 39.86 37.47
CA GLN A 413 18.50 39.07 38.69
C GLN A 413 18.07 37.58 38.78
N ASP A 414 19.06 36.75 39.14
CA ASP A 414 18.94 35.42 39.78
C ASP A 414 18.22 34.29 39.03
N TYR A 415 18.62 34.01 37.78
CA TYR A 415 18.27 32.74 37.13
C TYR A 415 19.48 31.83 36.95
N VAL A 416 19.38 30.70 37.63
CA VAL A 416 20.34 29.63 37.80
C VAL A 416 20.73 29.03 36.43
N ASN A 417 22.02 29.14 36.07
CA ASN A 417 22.62 28.45 34.92
C ASN A 417 22.93 27.00 35.30
N ASP A 418 21.88 26.19 35.45
CA ASP A 418 22.04 24.77 35.75
C ASP A 418 22.13 23.98 34.46
N ASN A 419 23.26 23.31 34.26
CA ASN A 419 23.39 22.25 33.29
C ASN A 419 22.78 20.99 33.91
N TYR A 420 21.85 20.37 33.22
CA TYR A 420 21.20 19.17 33.73
C TYR A 420 21.82 17.94 33.07
N MET A 421 22.25 17.00 33.90
CA MET A 421 22.64 15.66 33.48
C MET A 421 21.56 14.70 33.96
N GLU A 422 20.93 14.02 33.03
CA GLU A 422 19.89 13.04 33.30
C GLU A 422 20.37 11.63 32.98
N TYR A 423 20.15 10.71 33.92
CA TYR A 423 20.34 9.28 33.71
C TYR A 423 19.00 8.57 33.86
N GLY A 424 18.58 7.89 32.81
CA GLY A 424 17.33 7.14 32.77
C GLY A 424 17.57 5.66 32.52
N VAL A 425 16.86 4.81 33.26
CA VAL A 425 16.75 3.38 32.96
C VAL A 425 15.28 3.07 32.73
N GLU A 426 14.96 2.60 31.54
CA GLU A 426 13.61 2.18 31.16
C GLU A 426 13.59 0.67 30.95
N SER A 427 12.57 0.00 31.48
CA SER A 427 12.30 -1.39 31.17
C SER A 427 10.85 -1.56 30.77
N SER A 428 10.61 -2.30 29.67
CA SER A 428 9.25 -2.60 29.21
C SER A 428 9.10 -4.08 28.87
N LEU A 429 7.91 -4.61 29.14
CA LEU A 429 7.51 -5.97 28.78
C LEU A 429 6.19 -5.90 28.00
N ASN A 430 6.26 -6.24 26.72
CA ASN A 430 5.13 -6.16 25.80
C ASN A 430 4.64 -7.55 25.41
N PHE A 431 3.35 -7.81 25.58
CA PHE A 431 2.69 -9.05 25.18
C PHE A 431 1.97 -8.87 23.82
N PRO A 432 2.01 -9.85 22.91
CA PRO A 432 1.38 -9.71 21.59
C PRO A 432 -0.15 -9.82 21.63
N GLN A 433 -0.71 -10.32 22.73
CA GLN A 433 -2.15 -10.36 23.00
C GLN A 433 -2.42 -9.93 24.43
N PHE A 434 -3.62 -9.38 24.66
CA PHE A 434 -4.08 -8.99 25.97
C PHE A 434 -4.26 -10.25 26.85
N MET A 435 -3.44 -10.40 27.89
CA MET A 435 -3.49 -11.56 28.79
C MET A 435 -4.31 -11.26 30.05
N PHE A 436 -5.56 -11.75 30.09
CA PHE A 436 -6.26 -11.93 31.37
C PHE A 436 -6.33 -13.44 31.70
N PRO A 437 -5.76 -13.88 32.83
CA PRO A 437 -5.75 -15.29 33.22
C PRO A 437 -7.12 -15.80 33.73
N PHE A 438 -8.04 -14.90 34.11
CA PHE A 438 -9.33 -15.25 34.74
C PHE A 438 -10.52 -15.28 33.76
N LEU A 439 -10.32 -14.86 32.50
CA LEU A 439 -11.41 -14.76 31.53
C LEU A 439 -11.55 -16.04 30.70
N SER A 440 -12.79 -16.53 30.59
CA SER A 440 -13.11 -17.71 29.78
C SER A 440 -12.79 -17.50 28.30
N SER A 441 -12.50 -18.59 27.58
CA SER A 441 -12.20 -18.58 26.13
C SER A 441 -13.33 -17.99 25.28
N ASN A 442 -14.58 -18.08 25.76
CA ASN A 442 -15.74 -17.47 25.13
C ASN A 442 -15.74 -15.95 25.28
N PHE A 443 -15.36 -15.44 26.45
CA PHE A 443 -15.29 -14.01 26.71
C PHE A 443 -14.12 -13.36 25.94
N LYS A 444 -12.96 -14.02 25.84
CA LYS A 444 -11.83 -13.57 25.01
C LYS A 444 -12.22 -13.44 23.53
N ARG A 445 -12.92 -14.44 22.98
CA ARG A 445 -13.47 -14.37 21.61
C ARG A 445 -14.45 -13.22 21.42
N LYS A 446 -15.27 -12.90 22.43
CA LYS A 446 -16.22 -11.78 22.38
C LYS A 446 -15.48 -10.43 22.39
N LEU A 447 -14.45 -10.27 23.21
CA LEU A 447 -13.60 -9.07 23.23
C LEU A 447 -12.84 -8.89 21.91
N GLU A 448 -12.28 -9.96 21.35
CA GLU A 448 -11.62 -9.90 20.03
C GLU A 448 -12.58 -9.49 18.92
N ARG A 449 -13.86 -9.90 18.99
CA ARG A 449 -14.90 -9.46 18.05
C ARG A 449 -15.22 -7.97 18.23
N LEU A 450 -15.31 -7.48 19.46
CA LEU A 450 -15.60 -6.08 19.78
C LEU A 450 -14.47 -5.13 19.36
N GLN A 451 -13.20 -5.54 19.53
CA GLN A 451 -12.03 -4.79 19.06
C GLN A 451 -11.88 -4.76 17.53
N ARG A 452 -12.61 -5.60 16.80
CA ARG A 452 -12.64 -5.59 15.32
C ARG A 452 -13.79 -4.74 14.76
N SER A 453 -14.78 -4.41 15.58
CA SER A 453 -15.94 -3.57 15.22
C SER A 453 -15.79 -2.10 15.65
N ALA A 454 -14.73 -1.77 16.39
CA ALA A 454 -14.30 -0.43 16.75
C ALA A 454 -13.00 -0.12 15.99
#